data_AF-A0A970AR27-F1
#
_entry.id   AF-A0A970AR27-F1
#
_cell.length_a   1.000
_cell.length_b   1.000
_cell.length_c   1.000
_cell.angle_alpha   90.00
_cell.angle_beta   90.00
_cell.angle_gamma   90.00
#
_symmetry.space_group_name_H-M   'P 1'
#
loop_
_entity.id
_entity.type
_entity.pdbx_description
1 polymer ?
#
loop_
_entity_poly.entity_id
_entity_poly.type
_entity_poly.pdbx_seq_one_letter_code
_entity_poly.pdbx_strand_id
1 'polypeptide(L)'
;THGALAAGHAAALRMVEALGRKVSVDLPAAEDAPYQLRALWAVEGKGRAWLDFANDVTTKDVKQAAQEGFRSVEHMKRYTTQGMAPDQGKNSNVAALAVLADATGRGIAETGVTTFRPPYTPVSIAAMGAGGRAEGFAPQRFLTSDQASRDRGAPMIEAGLWYRPSYFPKPGESTWREACDREVMMVRAAVGVADVSTLGKIDIQGKDAGRFLDFVYTNTFSTLPVGRVRYGLMLREDGLVLDDGTSARLGEGHYLMTTTTAAAGLVMRHLDFVHQAFCADWQVRFISVTESWAQFAVAGPKARALVNSFLEEPVELPFMGVAPVRIGGVEGRLFRISFSGEEGYEIAVPTRYGEALFRDLVARAETLGGGPYGMEALNVLRIEKGFITHAEIHGRVTAHDIGMEKMVSAKKDCIGKGAATRPGLWGPEREQLVGLKAAEAISAGAHLFVPGAEVHRETDQGYVTSVGWSPTVGAWLGLGFLKDGRARIGERVRLVDHLRGIDVLCEVCNPVFHDPEGEKLRA
;
A
#
# COMPACT_ATOMS: atom_id res chain seq x y z
N THR A 1 -39.04 -7.40 -43.24
CA THR A 1 -40.49 -7.48 -42.97
C THR A 1 -41.00 -6.09 -42.69
N HIS A 2 -42.23 -5.81 -43.09
CA HIS A 2 -42.92 -4.57 -42.74
C HIS A 2 -42.92 -4.39 -41.21
N GLY A 3 -43.20 -5.45 -40.46
CA GLY A 3 -43.14 -5.45 -39.00
C GLY A 3 -41.80 -4.99 -38.41
N ALA A 4 -40.65 -5.41 -38.97
CA ALA A 4 -39.33 -4.99 -38.46
C ALA A 4 -39.07 -3.49 -38.69
N LEU A 5 -39.45 -2.98 -39.86
CA LEU A 5 -39.32 -1.55 -40.17
C LEU A 5 -40.21 -0.70 -39.27
N ALA A 6 -41.47 -1.10 -39.10
CA ALA A 6 -42.42 -0.40 -38.23
C ALA A 6 -41.97 -0.43 -36.76
N ALA A 7 -41.52 -1.58 -36.24
CA ALA A 7 -41.06 -1.71 -34.87
C ALA A 7 -39.77 -0.91 -34.61
N GLY A 8 -38.80 -0.97 -35.54
CA GLY A 8 -37.58 -0.17 -35.47
C GLY A 8 -37.86 1.34 -35.51
N HIS A 9 -38.75 1.76 -36.40
CA HIS A 9 -39.18 3.16 -36.50
C HIS A 9 -39.86 3.65 -35.22
N ALA A 10 -40.82 2.89 -34.69
CA ALA A 10 -41.49 3.23 -33.45
C ALA A 10 -40.51 3.29 -32.26
N ALA A 11 -39.53 2.37 -32.19
CA ALA A 11 -38.49 2.42 -31.17
C ALA A 11 -37.60 3.65 -31.30
N ALA A 12 -37.17 3.99 -32.52
CA ALA A 12 -36.38 5.18 -32.80
C ALA A 12 -37.14 6.47 -32.45
N LEU A 13 -38.41 6.59 -32.83
CA LEU A 13 -39.24 7.76 -32.49
C LEU A 13 -39.37 7.94 -30.98
N ARG A 14 -39.62 6.86 -30.23
CA ARG A 14 -39.64 6.93 -28.75
C ARG A 14 -38.32 7.41 -28.18
N MET A 15 -37.18 6.94 -28.68
CA MET A 15 -35.87 7.39 -28.22
C MET A 15 -35.61 8.86 -28.57
N VAL A 16 -35.99 9.29 -29.77
CA VAL A 16 -35.83 10.67 -30.23
C VAL A 16 -36.71 11.62 -29.42
N GLU A 17 -37.96 11.23 -29.14
CA GLU A 17 -38.88 11.98 -28.28
C GLU A 17 -38.36 12.07 -26.85
N ALA A 18 -37.84 10.97 -26.28
CA ALA A 18 -37.22 10.98 -24.96
C ALA A 18 -35.98 11.89 -24.87
N LEU A 19 -35.30 12.10 -26.00
CA LEU A 19 -34.21 13.07 -26.13
C LEU A 19 -34.69 14.50 -26.44
N GLY A 20 -36.01 14.76 -26.41
CA GLY A 20 -36.61 16.07 -26.66
C GLY A 20 -36.56 16.53 -28.11
N ARG A 21 -36.38 15.60 -29.06
CA ARG A 21 -36.27 15.90 -30.49
C ARG A 21 -37.52 15.42 -31.23
N LYS A 22 -37.78 16.03 -32.39
CA LYS A 22 -38.83 15.59 -33.34
C LYS A 22 -38.18 15.29 -34.68
N VAL A 23 -38.48 14.11 -35.21
CA VAL A 23 -38.00 13.65 -36.51
C VAL A 23 -39.16 12.96 -37.21
N SER A 24 -39.28 13.16 -38.52
CA SER A 24 -40.21 12.47 -39.40
C SER A 24 -39.39 11.78 -40.49
N VAL A 25 -39.60 10.48 -40.67
CA VAL A 25 -38.92 9.66 -41.67
C VAL A 25 -39.95 8.75 -42.32
N ASP A 26 -39.94 8.71 -43.65
CA ASP A 26 -40.74 7.76 -44.42
C ASP A 26 -40.07 6.38 -44.40
N LEU A 27 -40.88 5.33 -44.19
CA LEU A 27 -40.37 3.96 -44.19
C LEU A 27 -40.34 3.37 -45.60
N PRO A 28 -39.32 2.56 -45.94
CA PRO A 28 -39.35 1.77 -47.16
C PRO A 28 -40.55 0.83 -47.22
N ALA A 29 -41.08 0.61 -48.42
CA ALA A 29 -42.13 -0.38 -48.64
C ALA A 29 -41.57 -1.80 -48.48
N ALA A 30 -42.25 -2.63 -47.68
CA ALA A 30 -41.94 -4.04 -47.49
C ALA A 30 -43.24 -4.83 -47.27
N GLU A 31 -43.21 -6.14 -47.53
CA GLU A 31 -44.34 -7.05 -47.29
C GLU A 31 -44.07 -8.03 -46.15
N ASP A 32 -45.16 -8.55 -45.58
CA ASP A 32 -45.17 -9.63 -44.59
C ASP A 32 -45.93 -10.82 -45.20
N ALA A 33 -45.26 -11.59 -46.06
CA ALA A 33 -45.85 -12.81 -46.62
C ALA A 33 -46.08 -13.85 -45.49
N PRO A 34 -47.28 -14.43 -45.37
CA PRO A 34 -47.54 -15.46 -44.38
C PRO A 34 -46.77 -16.73 -44.71
N TYR A 35 -46.18 -17.36 -43.69
CA TYR A 35 -45.47 -18.63 -43.81
C TYR A 35 -45.82 -19.55 -42.65
N GLN A 36 -45.71 -20.86 -42.89
CA GLN A 36 -45.91 -21.89 -41.86
C GLN A 36 -44.56 -22.47 -41.44
N LEU A 37 -44.32 -22.51 -40.12
CA LEU A 37 -43.14 -23.15 -39.54
C LEU A 37 -43.54 -24.48 -38.90
N ARG A 38 -42.78 -25.54 -39.20
CA ARG A 38 -42.83 -26.80 -38.44
C ARG A 38 -41.60 -26.88 -37.55
N ALA A 39 -41.81 -26.98 -36.23
CA ALA A 39 -40.72 -27.19 -35.30
C ALA A 39 -40.15 -28.62 -35.47
N LEU A 40 -38.83 -28.71 -35.65
CA LEU A 40 -38.10 -29.97 -35.78
C LEU A 40 -36.82 -29.89 -34.95
N TRP A 41 -36.89 -30.31 -33.69
CA TRP A 41 -35.79 -30.16 -32.73
C TRP A 41 -34.81 -31.34 -32.70
N ALA A 42 -35.25 -32.51 -33.13
CA ALA A 42 -34.43 -33.71 -33.29
C ALA A 42 -34.98 -34.59 -34.42
N VAL A 43 -34.09 -35.26 -35.14
CA VAL A 43 -34.41 -36.26 -36.16
C VAL A 43 -33.81 -37.59 -35.73
N GLU A 44 -34.59 -38.66 -35.77
CA GLU A 44 -34.10 -40.00 -35.43
C GLU A 44 -33.16 -40.52 -36.52
N GLY A 45 -32.08 -41.18 -36.11
CA GLY A 45 -31.08 -41.73 -37.02
C GLY A 45 -30.03 -42.55 -36.31
N LYS A 46 -29.18 -43.24 -37.09
CA LYS A 46 -28.08 -44.09 -36.58
C LYS A 46 -26.77 -43.33 -36.37
N GLY A 47 -26.66 -42.10 -36.89
CA GLY A 47 -25.47 -41.25 -36.77
C GLY A 47 -25.48 -40.37 -35.52
N ARG A 48 -24.37 -39.66 -35.27
CA ARG A 48 -24.32 -38.64 -34.21
C ARG A 48 -25.18 -37.43 -34.60
N ALA A 49 -26.05 -36.98 -33.69
CA ALA A 49 -26.87 -35.80 -33.87
C ALA A 49 -26.29 -34.64 -33.03
N TRP A 50 -25.52 -33.77 -33.68
CA TRP A 50 -24.77 -32.69 -33.06
C TRP A 50 -25.66 -31.50 -32.69
N LEU A 51 -25.40 -30.91 -31.52
CA LEU A 51 -26.02 -29.69 -31.03
C LEU A 51 -24.99 -28.57 -30.98
N ASP A 52 -23.88 -28.78 -30.27
CA ASP A 52 -22.75 -27.86 -30.20
C ASP A 52 -21.56 -28.47 -30.93
N PHE A 53 -21.25 -27.91 -32.09
CA PHE A 53 -20.16 -28.41 -32.93
C PHE A 53 -18.78 -28.08 -32.38
N ALA A 54 -18.64 -26.99 -31.61
CA ALA A 54 -17.33 -26.56 -31.13
C ALA A 54 -16.90 -27.36 -29.89
N ASN A 55 -17.86 -27.83 -29.09
CA ASN A 55 -17.62 -28.64 -27.91
C ASN A 55 -18.01 -30.12 -28.09
N ASP A 56 -18.31 -30.54 -29.32
CA ASP A 56 -18.69 -31.92 -29.64
C ASP A 56 -19.91 -32.43 -28.82
N VAL A 57 -20.88 -31.57 -28.53
CA VAL A 57 -22.09 -31.95 -27.78
C VAL A 57 -23.15 -32.49 -28.72
N THR A 58 -23.72 -33.63 -28.40
CA THR A 58 -24.80 -34.28 -29.15
C THR A 58 -26.10 -34.34 -28.35
N THR A 59 -27.19 -34.69 -29.02
CA THR A 59 -28.48 -34.96 -28.35
C THR A 59 -28.39 -36.09 -27.32
N LYS A 60 -27.46 -37.05 -27.51
CA LYS A 60 -27.21 -38.13 -26.55
C LYS A 60 -26.69 -37.59 -25.22
N ASP A 61 -25.79 -36.60 -25.26
CA ASP A 61 -25.17 -36.05 -24.05
C ASP A 61 -26.19 -35.26 -23.21
N VAL A 62 -27.08 -34.50 -23.87
CA VAL A 62 -28.19 -33.81 -23.20
C VAL A 62 -29.19 -34.81 -22.59
N LYS A 63 -29.51 -35.89 -23.30
CA LYS A 63 -30.38 -36.96 -22.79
C LYS A 63 -29.74 -37.72 -21.62
N GLN A 64 -28.43 -37.98 -21.69
CA GLN A 64 -27.65 -38.57 -20.59
C GLN A 64 -27.68 -37.66 -19.37
N ALA A 65 -27.47 -36.35 -19.54
CA ALA A 65 -27.56 -35.39 -18.45
C ALA A 65 -28.95 -35.42 -17.79
N ALA A 66 -30.02 -35.48 -18.58
CA ALA A 66 -31.37 -35.65 -18.06
C ALA A 66 -31.55 -37.00 -17.33
N GLN A 67 -31.01 -38.10 -17.86
CA GLN A 67 -31.09 -39.42 -17.24
C GLN A 67 -30.39 -39.47 -15.87
N GLU A 68 -29.27 -38.75 -15.73
CA GLU A 68 -28.53 -38.63 -14.47
C GLU A 68 -29.13 -37.60 -13.48
N GLY A 69 -30.29 -37.03 -13.81
CA GLY A 69 -31.07 -36.17 -12.91
C GLY A 69 -30.81 -34.67 -13.08
N PHE A 70 -30.00 -34.25 -14.05
CA PHE A 70 -29.81 -32.83 -14.34
C PHE A 70 -31.03 -32.25 -15.09
N ARG A 71 -31.93 -31.60 -14.34
CA ARG A 71 -33.17 -30.97 -14.88
C ARG A 71 -33.04 -29.48 -15.22
N SER A 72 -32.12 -28.78 -14.56
CA SER A 72 -31.84 -27.36 -14.81
C SER A 72 -31.01 -27.22 -16.09
N VAL A 73 -31.36 -26.25 -16.95
CA VAL A 73 -30.51 -25.91 -18.10
C VAL A 73 -29.08 -25.56 -17.68
N GLU A 74 -28.92 -24.92 -16.51
CA GLU A 74 -27.60 -24.56 -15.99
C GLU A 74 -26.77 -25.79 -15.60
N HIS A 75 -27.42 -26.86 -15.12
CA HIS A 75 -26.73 -28.13 -14.85
C HIS A 75 -26.41 -28.88 -16.13
N MET A 76 -27.35 -28.97 -17.08
CA MET A 76 -27.12 -29.59 -18.38
C MET A 76 -25.96 -28.91 -19.12
N LYS A 77 -25.93 -27.57 -19.15
CA LYS A 77 -24.83 -26.78 -19.72
C LYS A 77 -23.47 -27.16 -19.12
N ARG A 78 -23.37 -27.24 -17.78
CA ARG A 78 -22.10 -27.53 -17.09
C ARG A 78 -21.66 -28.98 -17.24
N TYR A 79 -22.62 -29.90 -17.26
CA TYR A 79 -22.35 -31.32 -17.43
C TYR A 79 -21.87 -31.65 -18.84
N THR A 80 -22.54 -31.09 -19.86
CA THR A 80 -22.29 -31.40 -21.27
C THR A 80 -21.28 -30.45 -21.93
N THR A 81 -20.98 -29.30 -21.32
CA THR A 81 -20.27 -28.15 -21.92
C THR A 81 -21.04 -27.41 -23.03
N GLN A 82 -22.33 -27.70 -23.20
CA GLN A 82 -23.22 -27.07 -24.17
C GLN A 82 -23.23 -25.54 -24.07
N GLY A 83 -22.91 -24.85 -25.17
CA GLY A 83 -22.95 -23.40 -25.27
C GLY A 83 -21.84 -22.68 -24.50
N MET A 84 -20.78 -23.40 -24.13
CA MET A 84 -19.59 -22.84 -23.47
C MET A 84 -18.43 -22.57 -24.44
N ALA A 85 -18.62 -22.83 -25.73
CA ALA A 85 -17.64 -22.56 -26.77
C ALA A 85 -17.46 -21.05 -27.07
N PRO A 86 -16.47 -20.65 -27.89
CA PRO A 86 -16.22 -19.25 -28.25
C PRO A 86 -17.40 -18.52 -28.91
N ASP A 87 -18.31 -19.27 -29.55
CA ASP A 87 -19.54 -18.72 -30.12
C ASP A 87 -20.60 -18.42 -29.04
N GLN A 88 -20.43 -18.92 -27.82
CA GLN A 88 -21.34 -18.79 -26.67
C GLN A 88 -22.73 -19.42 -26.94
N GLY A 89 -22.75 -20.51 -27.71
CA GLY A 89 -23.95 -21.28 -28.01
C GLY A 89 -24.99 -20.53 -28.85
N LYS A 90 -24.53 -19.60 -29.71
CA LYS A 90 -25.39 -18.80 -30.59
C LYS A 90 -26.21 -19.67 -31.56
N ASN A 91 -25.67 -20.82 -31.97
CA ASN A 91 -26.36 -21.77 -32.85
C ASN A 91 -26.88 -23.02 -32.13
N SER A 92 -26.50 -23.25 -30.87
CA SER A 92 -26.67 -24.55 -30.22
C SER A 92 -27.60 -24.54 -29.00
N ASN A 93 -27.68 -23.42 -28.27
CA ASN A 93 -28.42 -23.35 -27.00
C ASN A 93 -29.92 -23.62 -27.15
N VAL A 94 -30.57 -23.04 -28.17
CA VAL A 94 -32.03 -23.22 -28.36
C VAL A 94 -32.38 -24.66 -28.69
N ALA A 95 -31.57 -25.33 -29.52
CA ALA A 95 -31.76 -26.74 -29.86
C ALA A 95 -31.53 -27.64 -28.63
N ALA A 96 -30.45 -27.40 -27.87
CA ALA A 96 -30.19 -28.16 -26.65
C ALA A 96 -31.26 -27.96 -25.57
N LEU A 97 -31.81 -26.76 -25.46
CA LEU A 97 -32.96 -26.46 -24.60
C LEU A 97 -34.18 -27.27 -24.98
N ALA A 98 -34.49 -27.37 -26.28
CA ALA A 98 -35.60 -28.17 -26.77
C ALA A 98 -35.40 -29.67 -26.49
N VAL A 99 -34.18 -30.18 -26.65
CA VAL A 99 -33.86 -31.58 -26.33
C VAL A 99 -33.96 -31.85 -24.83
N LEU A 100 -33.49 -30.92 -23.98
CA LEU A 100 -33.63 -31.04 -22.54
C LEU A 100 -35.10 -30.96 -22.11
N ALA A 101 -35.88 -30.07 -22.72
CA ALA A 101 -37.30 -29.92 -22.46
C ALA A 101 -38.06 -31.24 -22.75
N ASP A 102 -37.83 -31.83 -23.93
CA ASP A 102 -38.38 -33.13 -24.32
C ASP A 102 -37.94 -34.25 -23.36
N ALA A 103 -36.63 -34.36 -23.09
CA ALA A 103 -36.07 -35.40 -22.20
C ALA A 103 -36.52 -35.27 -20.72
N THR A 104 -37.04 -34.12 -20.32
CA THR A 104 -37.55 -33.86 -18.95
C THR A 104 -39.07 -33.74 -18.89
N GLY A 105 -39.77 -33.89 -20.01
CA GLY A 105 -41.23 -33.78 -20.09
C GLY A 105 -41.77 -32.38 -19.81
N ARG A 106 -41.02 -31.32 -20.17
CA ARG A 106 -41.37 -29.91 -19.94
C ARG A 106 -41.48 -29.11 -21.23
N GLY A 107 -42.09 -27.92 -21.16
CA GLY A 107 -42.01 -26.92 -22.21
C GLY A 107 -40.62 -26.25 -22.31
N ILE A 108 -40.29 -25.67 -23.47
CA ILE A 108 -39.06 -24.88 -23.66
C ILE A 108 -39.06 -23.65 -22.74
N ALA A 109 -40.20 -22.96 -22.64
CA ALA A 109 -40.34 -21.79 -21.75
C ALA A 109 -40.13 -22.16 -20.27
N GLU A 110 -40.61 -23.33 -19.84
CA GLU A 110 -40.43 -23.84 -18.47
C GLU A 110 -38.99 -24.30 -18.19
N THR A 111 -38.28 -24.73 -19.23
CA THR A 111 -36.87 -25.10 -19.13
C THR A 111 -35.96 -23.90 -18.95
N GLY A 112 -36.43 -22.72 -19.36
CA GLY A 112 -35.70 -21.46 -19.24
C GLY A 112 -34.54 -21.37 -20.23
N VAL A 113 -33.78 -20.29 -20.12
CA VAL A 113 -32.54 -20.06 -20.87
C VAL A 113 -31.37 -19.98 -19.91
N THR A 114 -30.16 -20.16 -20.43
CA THR A 114 -28.96 -19.86 -19.64
C THR A 114 -28.77 -18.35 -19.53
N THR A 115 -28.00 -17.93 -18.53
CA THR A 115 -27.69 -16.50 -18.34
C THR A 115 -26.89 -15.94 -19.52
N PHE A 116 -27.39 -14.87 -20.16
CA PHE A 116 -26.63 -14.10 -21.15
C PHE A 116 -25.63 -13.18 -20.45
N ARG A 117 -24.37 -13.16 -20.92
CA ARG A 117 -23.28 -12.37 -20.31
C ARG A 117 -22.54 -11.55 -21.38
N PRO A 118 -22.08 -10.33 -21.06
CA PRO A 118 -21.05 -9.68 -21.86
C PRO A 118 -19.69 -10.41 -21.71
N PRO A 119 -18.78 -10.27 -22.69
CA PRO A 119 -18.99 -9.59 -23.96
C PRO A 119 -19.82 -10.45 -24.95
N TYR A 120 -20.61 -9.81 -25.83
CA TYR A 120 -21.46 -10.51 -26.82
C TYR A 120 -20.66 -11.42 -27.76
N THR A 121 -19.45 -10.97 -28.13
CA THR A 121 -18.42 -11.76 -28.82
C THR A 121 -17.08 -11.51 -28.12
N PRO A 122 -16.12 -12.44 -28.20
CA PRO A 122 -14.83 -12.26 -27.55
C PRO A 122 -14.17 -10.92 -27.90
N VAL A 123 -13.66 -10.23 -26.88
CA VAL A 123 -12.88 -8.99 -27.01
C VAL A 123 -11.45 -9.29 -26.58
N SER A 124 -10.47 -8.81 -27.33
CA SER A 124 -9.06 -9.04 -26.97
C SER A 124 -8.70 -8.35 -25.65
N ILE A 125 -7.93 -9.04 -24.79
CA ILE A 125 -7.43 -8.47 -23.52
C ILE A 125 -6.58 -7.21 -23.79
N ALA A 126 -5.79 -7.22 -24.86
CA ALA A 126 -4.97 -6.07 -25.25
C ALA A 126 -5.80 -4.82 -25.60
N ALA A 127 -6.97 -4.98 -26.21
CA ALA A 127 -7.88 -3.86 -26.47
C ALA A 127 -8.49 -3.31 -25.17
N MET A 128 -8.83 -4.16 -24.21
CA MET A 128 -9.35 -3.73 -22.91
C MET A 128 -8.28 -3.02 -22.07
N GLY A 129 -7.03 -3.44 -22.16
CA GLY A 129 -5.88 -2.86 -21.45
C GLY A 129 -5.11 -1.81 -22.26
N ALA A 130 -5.70 -1.22 -23.31
CA ALA A 130 -5.02 -0.25 -24.16
C ALA A 130 -4.47 0.92 -23.33
N GLY A 131 -3.16 1.19 -23.44
CA GLY A 131 -2.45 2.19 -22.65
C GLY A 131 -1.83 1.66 -21.34
N GLY A 132 -2.31 0.55 -20.79
CA GLY A 132 -1.87 0.00 -19.50
C GLY A 132 -0.64 -0.92 -19.54
N ARG A 133 0.40 -0.58 -20.33
CA ARG A 133 1.62 -1.41 -20.48
C ARG A 133 2.88 -0.64 -20.07
N ALA A 134 3.87 -1.35 -19.52
CA ALA A 134 5.14 -0.77 -19.06
C ALA A 134 4.89 0.49 -18.21
N GLU A 135 5.52 1.62 -18.53
CA GLU A 135 5.34 2.90 -17.84
C GLU A 135 3.92 3.49 -17.96
N GLY A 136 3.11 3.01 -18.92
CA GLY A 136 1.69 3.37 -19.03
C GLY A 136 0.77 2.60 -18.08
N PHE A 137 1.29 1.60 -17.35
CA PHE A 137 0.50 0.81 -16.40
C PHE A 137 0.08 1.61 -15.16
N ALA A 138 0.97 2.46 -14.64
CA ALA A 138 0.73 3.28 -13.46
C ALA A 138 1.51 4.61 -13.53
N PRO A 139 1.00 5.70 -12.93
CA PRO A 139 1.73 6.96 -12.89
C PRO A 139 3.06 6.84 -12.15
N GLN A 140 4.09 7.51 -12.67
CA GLN A 140 5.37 7.64 -12.00
C GLN A 140 5.46 8.99 -11.29
N ARG A 141 5.79 8.99 -10.00
CA ARG A 141 5.98 10.21 -9.20
C ARG A 141 7.47 10.37 -8.89
N PHE A 142 8.02 11.52 -9.26
CA PHE A 142 9.44 11.82 -9.09
C PHE A 142 9.65 12.87 -8.01
N LEU A 143 10.70 12.67 -7.22
CA LEU A 143 11.18 13.63 -6.24
C LEU A 143 11.70 14.89 -6.93
N THR A 144 11.69 16.02 -6.20
CA THR A 144 12.38 17.23 -6.69
C THR A 144 13.88 17.00 -6.88
N SER A 145 14.47 16.06 -6.13
CA SER A 145 15.87 15.68 -6.28
C SER A 145 16.11 14.57 -7.30
N ASP A 146 15.09 14.07 -8.02
CA ASP A 146 15.20 12.85 -8.85
C ASP A 146 16.35 12.95 -9.86
N GLN A 147 16.39 14.03 -10.65
CA GLN A 147 17.47 14.24 -11.62
C GLN A 147 18.83 14.39 -10.93
N ALA A 148 18.92 15.19 -9.86
CA ALA A 148 20.16 15.39 -9.11
C ALA A 148 20.70 14.10 -8.44
N SER A 149 19.81 13.17 -8.11
CA SER A 149 20.15 11.84 -7.61
C SER A 149 20.64 10.93 -8.73
N ARG A 150 19.97 10.93 -9.89
CA ARG A 150 20.38 10.14 -11.07
C ARG A 150 21.71 10.61 -11.64
N ASP A 151 21.97 11.92 -11.63
CA ASP A 151 23.26 12.52 -12.02
C ASP A 151 24.42 11.95 -11.18
N ARG A 152 24.13 11.47 -9.97
CA ARG A 152 25.08 10.81 -9.05
C ARG A 152 25.06 9.28 -9.13
N GLY A 153 24.40 8.72 -10.14
CA GLY A 153 24.33 7.28 -10.37
C GLY A 153 23.43 6.52 -9.39
N ALA A 154 22.56 7.20 -8.65
CA ALA A 154 21.67 6.53 -7.71
C ALA A 154 20.63 5.66 -8.44
N PRO A 155 20.56 4.34 -8.19
CA PRO A 155 19.46 3.53 -8.67
C PRO A 155 18.17 3.89 -7.91
N MET A 156 17.06 3.92 -8.64
CA MET A 156 15.77 4.32 -8.10
C MET A 156 14.89 3.10 -7.82
N ILE A 157 14.34 3.04 -6.61
CA ILE A 157 13.42 1.98 -6.18
C ILE A 157 11.99 2.52 -6.07
N GLU A 158 11.03 1.63 -6.30
CA GLU A 158 9.60 1.94 -6.18
C GLU A 158 9.15 1.92 -4.72
N ALA A 159 8.50 3.00 -4.29
CA ALA A 159 7.85 3.15 -3.00
C ALA A 159 6.39 3.57 -3.23
N GLY A 160 5.55 2.59 -3.57
CA GLY A 160 4.24 2.87 -4.18
C GLY A 160 4.44 3.46 -5.57
N LEU A 161 3.84 4.61 -5.85
CA LEU A 161 4.02 5.32 -7.14
C LEU A 161 5.29 6.20 -7.17
N TRP A 162 6.00 6.33 -6.05
CA TRP A 162 7.20 7.16 -5.96
C TRP A 162 8.46 6.40 -6.35
N TYR A 163 9.38 7.08 -7.02
CA TYR A 163 10.74 6.59 -7.25
C TYR A 163 11.71 7.29 -6.29
N ARG A 164 12.42 6.51 -5.46
CA ARG A 164 13.35 7.01 -4.42
C ARG A 164 14.76 6.47 -4.62
N PRO A 165 15.82 7.25 -4.32
CA PRO A 165 17.19 6.77 -4.44
C PRO A 165 17.46 5.64 -3.42
N SER A 166 17.90 4.48 -3.90
CA SER A 166 18.23 3.33 -3.06
C SER A 166 19.57 3.52 -2.34
N TYR A 167 20.61 3.90 -3.07
CA TYR A 167 21.94 4.25 -2.57
C TYR A 167 22.65 5.18 -3.58
N PHE A 168 23.80 5.73 -3.21
CA PHE A 168 24.61 6.65 -4.01
C PHE A 168 26.02 6.06 -4.19
N PRO A 169 26.30 5.32 -5.29
CA PRO A 169 27.57 4.65 -5.49
C PRO A 169 28.73 5.64 -5.73
N LYS A 170 29.93 5.29 -5.26
CA LYS A 170 31.20 5.95 -5.59
C LYS A 170 32.05 5.09 -6.52
N PRO A 171 32.96 5.69 -7.32
CA PRO A 171 33.92 4.93 -8.12
C PRO A 171 34.71 3.94 -7.25
N GLY A 172 34.75 2.68 -7.69
CA GLY A 172 35.41 1.58 -6.95
C GLY A 172 34.46 0.71 -6.12
N GLU A 173 33.21 1.12 -5.92
CA GLU A 173 32.19 0.28 -5.29
C GLU A 173 31.50 -0.59 -6.33
N SER A 174 31.48 -1.89 -6.09
CA SER A 174 30.99 -2.92 -7.01
C SER A 174 29.61 -3.47 -6.61
N THR A 175 29.23 -3.32 -5.35
CA THR A 175 27.95 -3.79 -4.83
C THR A 175 27.17 -2.67 -4.14
N TRP A 176 25.84 -2.80 -4.13
CA TRP A 176 24.96 -1.89 -3.39
C TRP A 176 25.30 -1.87 -1.88
N ARG A 177 25.77 -3.00 -1.32
CA ARG A 177 26.12 -3.12 0.09
C ARG A 177 27.35 -2.30 0.46
N GLU A 178 28.37 -2.23 -0.39
CA GLU A 178 29.55 -1.39 -0.16
C GLU A 178 29.15 0.09 -0.04
N ALA A 179 28.30 0.57 -0.95
CA ALA A 179 27.78 1.94 -0.91
C ALA A 179 26.91 2.18 0.33
N CYS A 180 26.00 1.25 0.66
CA CYS A 180 25.15 1.32 1.85
C CYS A 180 25.98 1.36 3.14
N ASP A 181 26.97 0.48 3.30
CA ASP A 181 27.81 0.41 4.49
C ASP A 181 28.62 1.70 4.67
N ARG A 182 29.17 2.25 3.58
CA ARG A 182 29.83 3.56 3.59
C ARG A 182 28.86 4.67 4.00
N GLU A 183 27.66 4.72 3.43
CA GLU A 183 26.66 5.74 3.73
C GLU A 183 26.23 5.72 5.21
N VAL A 184 26.00 4.53 5.78
CA VAL A 184 25.70 4.37 7.21
C VAL A 184 26.83 4.93 8.05
N MET A 185 28.08 4.52 7.79
CA MET A 185 29.24 5.00 8.54
C MET A 185 29.48 6.51 8.37
N MET A 186 29.21 7.04 7.17
CA MET A 186 29.29 8.47 6.87
C MET A 186 28.29 9.29 7.69
N VAL A 187 27.03 8.83 7.81
CA VAL A 187 26.03 9.45 8.69
C VAL A 187 26.47 9.42 10.14
N ARG A 188 26.96 8.27 10.62
CA ARG A 188 27.42 8.10 12.02
C ARG A 188 28.65 8.94 12.36
N ALA A 189 29.57 9.14 11.42
CA ALA A 189 30.85 9.81 11.65
C ALA A 189 30.84 11.32 11.31
N ALA A 190 29.97 11.76 10.40
CA ALA A 190 29.94 13.13 9.90
C ALA A 190 28.50 13.65 9.74
N VAL A 191 27.96 13.58 8.53
CA VAL A 191 26.61 14.05 8.20
C VAL A 191 26.15 13.41 6.90
N GLY A 192 24.87 13.04 6.82
CA GLY A 192 24.23 12.60 5.59
C GLY A 192 22.98 13.42 5.27
N VAL A 193 22.65 13.48 3.98
CA VAL A 193 21.44 14.11 3.45
C VAL A 193 20.57 13.08 2.72
N ALA A 194 19.31 12.92 3.12
CA ALA A 194 18.34 12.06 2.45
C ALA A 194 17.07 12.83 2.04
N ASP A 195 16.56 12.54 0.85
CA ASP A 195 15.27 13.09 0.41
C ASP A 195 14.09 12.30 1.04
N VAL A 196 13.36 13.00 1.92
CA VAL A 196 12.17 12.51 2.61
C VAL A 196 10.90 13.22 2.14
N SER A 197 10.94 13.91 0.99
CA SER A 197 9.82 14.66 0.41
C SER A 197 8.61 13.77 0.10
N THR A 198 8.78 12.45 0.00
CA THR A 198 7.66 11.52 -0.27
C THR A 198 6.72 11.29 0.92
N LEU A 199 7.12 11.65 2.15
CA LEU A 199 6.26 11.51 3.34
C LEU A 199 4.97 12.30 3.13
N GLY A 200 3.82 11.75 3.56
CA GLY A 200 2.57 12.48 3.50
C GLY A 200 2.62 13.68 4.44
N LYS A 201 2.06 14.82 4.02
CA LYS A 201 2.02 16.06 4.80
C LYS A 201 0.61 16.62 4.76
N ILE A 202 0.03 16.86 5.91
CA ILE A 202 -1.34 17.36 6.04
C ILE A 202 -1.30 18.60 6.95
N ASP A 203 -1.68 19.74 6.39
CA ASP A 203 -1.79 21.00 7.11
C ASP A 203 -3.19 21.07 7.75
N ILE A 204 -3.24 21.20 9.07
CA ILE A 204 -4.46 21.09 9.89
C ILE A 204 -4.63 22.37 10.70
N GLN A 205 -5.75 23.06 10.50
CA GLN A 205 -6.01 24.36 11.09
C GLN A 205 -7.42 24.46 11.70
N GLY A 206 -7.56 25.25 12.76
CA GLY A 206 -8.83 25.57 13.38
C GLY A 206 -8.83 25.46 14.91
N LYS A 207 -9.88 25.96 15.54
CA LYS A 207 -10.02 25.97 17.00
C LYS A 207 -10.06 24.58 17.60
N ASP A 208 -10.63 23.62 16.88
CA ASP A 208 -10.73 22.22 17.31
C ASP A 208 -9.58 21.34 16.77
N ALA A 209 -8.54 21.90 16.14
CA ALA A 209 -7.46 21.10 15.53
C ALA A 209 -6.75 20.18 16.55
N GLY A 210 -6.40 20.71 17.72
CA GLY A 210 -5.77 19.90 18.78
C GLY A 210 -6.70 18.80 19.32
N ARG A 211 -8.00 19.09 19.43
CA ARG A 211 -9.04 18.12 19.84
C ARG A 211 -9.24 17.04 18.78
N PHE A 212 -9.24 17.41 17.50
CA PHE A 212 -9.28 16.49 16.37
C PHE A 212 -8.09 15.54 16.37
N LEU A 213 -6.88 16.07 16.56
CA LEU A 213 -5.68 15.25 16.70
C LEU A 213 -5.73 14.30 17.91
N ASP A 214 -6.27 14.75 19.04
CA ASP A 214 -6.52 13.87 20.20
C ASP A 214 -7.49 12.73 19.87
N PHE A 215 -8.40 12.90 18.90
CA PHE A 215 -9.37 11.87 18.55
C PHE A 215 -8.82 10.85 17.53
N VAL A 216 -7.97 11.29 16.59
CA VAL A 216 -7.39 10.41 15.56
C VAL A 216 -6.10 9.72 16.00
N TYR A 217 -5.27 10.37 16.82
CA TYR A 217 -4.09 9.75 17.39
C TYR A 217 -4.39 9.07 18.72
N THR A 218 -3.58 8.07 19.06
CA THR A 218 -3.65 7.33 20.33
C THR A 218 -3.18 8.15 21.54
N ASN A 219 -2.17 9.01 21.35
CA ASN A 219 -1.67 9.95 22.34
C ASN A 219 -2.28 11.36 22.17
N THR A 220 -2.03 12.25 23.14
CA THR A 220 -2.57 13.61 23.17
C THR A 220 -1.67 14.56 22.38
N PHE A 221 -2.23 15.50 21.63
CA PHE A 221 -1.59 16.59 20.87
C PHE A 221 -2.12 17.99 21.25
N SER A 222 -3.32 18.09 21.84
CA SER A 222 -3.90 19.39 22.27
C SER A 222 -3.02 20.15 23.28
N THR A 223 -2.24 19.43 24.09
CA THR A 223 -1.32 19.99 25.11
C THR A 223 0.12 20.16 24.62
N LEU A 224 0.43 19.82 23.36
CA LEU A 224 1.76 20.01 22.79
C LEU A 224 2.06 21.52 22.73
N PRO A 225 3.16 22.05 23.29
CA PRO A 225 3.46 23.47 23.15
C PRO A 225 3.68 23.88 21.69
N VAL A 226 3.40 25.14 21.33
CA VAL A 226 3.76 25.69 20.02
C VAL A 226 5.28 25.62 19.84
N GLY A 227 5.75 25.34 18.63
CA GLY A 227 7.17 25.13 18.34
C GLY A 227 7.68 23.74 18.72
N ARG A 228 6.79 22.80 19.05
CA ARG A 228 7.13 21.42 19.39
C ARG A 228 6.53 20.43 18.41
N VAL A 229 7.18 19.29 18.31
CA VAL A 229 6.80 18.13 17.51
C VAL A 229 6.51 16.96 18.45
N ARG A 230 5.59 16.08 18.07
CA ARG A 230 5.31 14.85 18.80
C ARG A 230 5.07 13.72 17.82
N TYR A 231 5.69 12.56 18.08
CA TYR A 231 5.39 11.32 17.37
C TYR A 231 4.09 10.72 17.91
N GLY A 232 3.27 10.14 17.04
CA GLY A 232 2.00 9.53 17.39
C GLY A 232 1.65 8.34 16.51
N LEU A 233 0.83 7.46 17.07
CA LEU A 233 0.30 6.27 16.41
C LEU A 233 -1.20 6.45 16.16
N MET A 234 -1.67 6.16 14.96
CA MET A 234 -3.10 6.10 14.62
C MET A 234 -3.55 4.63 14.57
N LEU A 235 -4.76 4.36 15.05
CA LEU A 235 -5.36 3.02 14.93
C LEU A 235 -6.54 3.07 13.96
N ARG A 236 -6.83 1.91 13.37
CA ARG A 236 -8.10 1.66 12.71
C ARG A 236 -9.18 1.35 13.74
N GLU A 237 -10.43 1.38 13.33
CA GLU A 237 -11.58 1.06 14.17
C GLU A 237 -11.53 -0.36 14.76
N ASP A 238 -10.81 -1.29 14.12
CA ASP A 238 -10.59 -2.65 14.61
C ASP A 238 -9.52 -2.77 15.72
N GLY A 239 -8.85 -1.66 16.06
CA GLY A 239 -7.82 -1.57 17.10
C GLY A 239 -6.40 -1.90 16.63
N LEU A 240 -6.21 -2.19 15.35
CA LEU A 240 -4.89 -2.43 14.76
C LEU A 240 -4.27 -1.12 14.27
N VAL A 241 -2.95 -1.10 14.15
CA VAL A 241 -2.23 0.10 13.70
C VAL A 241 -2.65 0.46 12.27
N LEU A 242 -3.02 1.73 12.08
CA LEU A 242 -3.31 2.30 10.76
C LEU A 242 -2.04 2.84 10.13
N ASP A 243 -1.40 3.79 10.82
CA ASP A 243 -0.20 4.49 10.38
C ASP A 243 0.44 5.20 11.59
N ASP A 244 1.65 5.70 11.42
CA ASP A 244 2.38 6.50 12.39
C ASP A 244 2.92 7.79 11.76
N GLY A 245 3.49 8.65 12.60
CA GLY A 245 4.19 9.84 12.12
C GLY A 245 4.33 10.90 13.19
N THR A 246 4.75 12.08 12.78
CA THR A 246 4.93 13.22 13.68
C THR A 246 3.91 14.29 13.39
N SER A 247 3.46 15.03 14.41
CA SER A 247 2.75 16.29 14.18
C SER A 247 3.45 17.43 14.90
N ALA A 248 3.71 18.49 14.16
CA ALA A 248 4.31 19.73 14.62
C ALA A 248 3.21 20.76 14.93
N ARG A 249 3.24 21.38 16.11
CA ARG A 249 2.33 22.49 16.44
C ARG A 249 2.98 23.81 16.03
N LEU A 250 2.54 24.36 14.91
CA LEU A 250 3.09 25.58 14.31
C LEU A 250 2.47 26.85 14.91
N GLY A 251 1.25 26.76 15.43
CA GLY A 251 0.53 27.84 16.10
C GLY A 251 -0.56 27.30 17.03
N GLU A 252 -1.32 28.17 17.68
CA GLU A 252 -2.33 27.78 18.67
C GLU A 252 -3.33 26.75 18.12
N GLY A 253 -3.83 26.97 16.91
CA GLY A 253 -4.72 26.06 16.19
C GLY A 253 -4.16 25.62 14.84
N HIS A 254 -2.84 25.53 14.69
CA HIS A 254 -2.19 25.15 13.43
C HIS A 254 -1.17 24.03 13.66
N TYR A 255 -1.41 22.90 13.01
CA TYR A 255 -0.58 21.72 13.06
C TYR A 255 -0.18 21.29 11.66
N LEU A 256 1.02 20.71 11.53
CA LEU A 256 1.45 19.99 10.35
C LEU A 256 1.69 18.53 10.74
N MET A 257 0.85 17.64 10.22
CA MET A 257 0.97 16.20 10.38
C MET A 257 1.85 15.63 9.26
N THR A 258 2.77 14.74 9.62
CA THR A 258 3.47 13.86 8.71
C THR A 258 2.94 12.44 8.83
N THR A 259 2.88 11.74 7.71
CA THR A 259 2.47 10.34 7.60
C THR A 259 3.55 9.59 6.85
N THR A 260 3.50 8.26 6.86
CA THR A 260 4.37 7.48 5.99
C THR A 260 4.05 7.72 4.50
N THR A 261 5.03 7.45 3.63
CA THR A 261 4.93 7.67 2.18
C THR A 261 3.75 6.94 1.54
N ALA A 262 3.57 5.66 1.86
CA ALA A 262 2.54 4.82 1.24
C ALA A 262 1.15 5.10 1.80
N ALA A 263 1.04 5.48 3.08
CA ALA A 263 -0.25 5.72 3.72
C ALA A 263 -0.78 7.14 3.58
N ALA A 264 -0.06 8.08 2.92
CA ALA A 264 -0.48 9.48 2.79
C ALA A 264 -1.94 9.65 2.32
N GLY A 265 -2.33 8.95 1.26
CA GLY A 265 -3.71 8.99 0.75
C GLY A 265 -4.72 8.27 1.67
N LEU A 266 -4.28 7.20 2.34
CA LEU A 266 -5.10 6.45 3.27
C LEU A 266 -5.42 7.28 4.52
N VAL A 267 -4.41 7.95 5.10
CA VAL A 267 -4.58 8.82 6.27
C VAL A 267 -5.45 10.02 5.92
N MET A 268 -5.24 10.69 4.78
CA MET A 268 -6.11 11.80 4.38
C MET A 268 -7.58 11.38 4.31
N ARG A 269 -7.87 10.23 3.66
CA ARG A 269 -9.22 9.67 3.61
C ARG A 269 -9.76 9.29 5.00
N HIS A 270 -8.89 8.79 5.87
CA HIS A 270 -9.26 8.48 7.26
C HIS A 270 -9.66 9.74 8.03
N LEU A 271 -8.88 10.83 7.93
CA LEU A 271 -9.22 12.12 8.55
C LEU A 271 -10.53 12.67 7.99
N ASP A 272 -10.74 12.62 6.67
CA ASP A 272 -11.99 13.03 6.03
C ASP A 272 -13.19 12.25 6.58
N PHE A 273 -13.07 10.92 6.65
CA PHE A 273 -14.11 10.07 7.20
C PHE A 273 -14.39 10.39 8.67
N VAL A 274 -13.36 10.47 9.52
CA VAL A 274 -13.54 10.76 10.95
C VAL A 274 -14.19 12.12 11.16
N HIS A 275 -13.74 13.13 10.42
CA HIS A 275 -14.32 14.47 10.48
C HIS A 275 -15.80 14.46 10.08
N GLN A 276 -16.14 13.87 8.93
CA GLN A 276 -17.52 13.87 8.42
C GLN A 276 -18.47 12.98 9.25
N ALA A 277 -18.00 11.83 9.73
CA ALA A 277 -18.84 10.86 10.42
C ALA A 277 -19.01 11.15 11.92
N PHE A 278 -17.96 11.67 12.59
CA PHE A 278 -17.93 11.79 14.05
C PHE A 278 -17.70 13.21 14.56
N CYS A 279 -17.22 14.13 13.73
CA CYS A 279 -16.79 15.46 14.17
C CYS A 279 -17.32 16.59 13.28
N ALA A 280 -18.48 16.40 12.63
CA ALA A 280 -18.99 17.32 11.60
C ALA A 280 -19.17 18.77 12.09
N ASP A 281 -19.46 18.96 13.38
CA ASP A 281 -19.64 20.27 14.01
C ASP A 281 -18.34 20.89 14.55
N TRP A 282 -17.18 20.23 14.41
CA TRP A 282 -15.91 20.73 14.93
C TRP A 282 -15.31 21.76 13.97
N GLN A 283 -14.74 22.83 14.53
CA GLN A 283 -14.09 23.91 13.77
C GLN A 283 -12.66 23.50 13.41
N VAL A 284 -12.53 22.57 12.48
CA VAL A 284 -11.26 22.10 11.91
C VAL A 284 -11.33 22.03 10.39
N ARG A 285 -10.22 22.36 9.73
CA ARG A 285 -10.00 22.23 8.29
C ARG A 285 -8.63 21.62 8.09
N PHE A 286 -8.50 20.78 7.09
CA PHE A 286 -7.22 20.20 6.75
C PHE A 286 -7.11 19.96 5.25
N ILE A 287 -5.88 20.03 4.74
CA ILE A 287 -5.58 19.82 3.34
C ILE A 287 -4.25 19.08 3.21
N SER A 288 -4.15 18.19 2.23
CA SER A 288 -2.85 17.62 1.90
C SER A 288 -1.94 18.69 1.30
N VAL A 289 -0.75 18.83 1.89
CA VAL A 289 0.35 19.66 1.39
C VAL A 289 1.58 18.82 1.04
N THR A 290 1.37 17.51 0.83
CA THR A 290 2.42 16.52 0.54
C THR A 290 3.32 16.97 -0.60
N GLU A 291 2.73 17.42 -1.71
CA GLU A 291 3.45 17.87 -2.92
C GLU A 291 3.79 19.37 -2.90
N SER A 292 3.36 20.10 -1.89
CA SER A 292 3.67 21.53 -1.76
C SER A 292 5.04 21.77 -1.12
N TRP A 293 5.60 20.77 -0.44
CA TRP A 293 6.86 20.86 0.30
C TRP A 293 7.84 19.75 -0.09
N ALA A 294 9.03 20.16 -0.55
CA ALA A 294 10.21 19.30 -0.56
C ALA A 294 10.82 19.31 0.85
N GLN A 295 11.34 18.17 1.30
CA GLN A 295 11.87 18.01 2.65
C GLN A 295 13.07 17.06 2.67
N PHE A 296 14.16 17.50 3.31
CA PHE A 296 15.42 16.75 3.36
C PHE A 296 15.82 16.49 4.80
N ALA A 297 16.11 15.23 5.11
CA ALA A 297 16.68 14.82 6.38
C ALA A 297 18.20 15.03 6.35
N VAL A 298 18.71 15.74 7.35
CA VAL A 298 20.12 16.00 7.58
C VAL A 298 20.48 15.39 8.91
N ALA A 299 21.28 14.33 8.92
CA ALA A 299 21.53 13.54 10.12
C ALA A 299 23.01 13.24 10.33
N GLY A 300 23.46 13.23 11.58
CA GLY A 300 24.84 12.94 11.98
C GLY A 300 25.39 13.99 12.95
N PRO A 301 26.56 13.76 13.57
CA PRO A 301 27.16 14.67 14.55
C PRO A 301 27.49 16.06 14.01
N LYS A 302 27.55 16.25 12.68
CA LYS A 302 27.74 17.57 12.04
C LYS A 302 26.45 18.15 11.46
N ALA A 303 25.29 17.57 11.72
CA ALA A 303 24.01 18.01 11.16
C ALA A 303 23.68 19.46 11.51
N ARG A 304 23.86 19.86 12.79
CA ARG A 304 23.64 21.24 13.24
C ARG A 304 24.56 22.23 12.52
N ALA A 305 25.83 21.89 12.38
CA ALA A 305 26.81 22.72 11.68
C ALA A 305 26.46 22.88 10.19
N LEU A 306 26.04 21.80 9.53
CA LEU A 306 25.59 21.85 8.15
C LEU A 306 24.36 22.75 7.99
N VAL A 307 23.32 22.54 8.81
CA VAL A 307 22.08 23.34 8.79
C VAL A 307 22.38 24.83 8.97
N ASN A 308 23.11 25.20 10.01
CA ASN A 308 23.42 26.59 10.29
C ASN A 308 24.34 27.25 9.25
N SER A 309 24.99 26.48 8.36
CA SER A 309 25.84 27.04 7.31
C SER A 309 25.08 27.69 6.15
N PHE A 310 23.79 27.36 5.97
CA PHE A 310 22.96 27.86 4.87
C PHE A 310 21.69 28.59 5.30
N LEU A 311 21.34 28.54 6.59
CA LEU A 311 20.30 29.41 7.13
C LEU A 311 20.77 30.87 7.16
N GLU A 312 19.85 31.81 6.91
CA GLU A 312 20.14 33.24 7.06
C GLU A 312 20.45 33.61 8.51
N GLU A 313 19.77 32.95 9.45
CA GLU A 313 20.00 33.08 10.89
C GLU A 313 20.17 31.69 11.52
N PRO A 314 21.20 31.46 12.35
CA PRO A 314 21.34 30.21 13.08
C PRO A 314 20.15 29.96 14.01
N VAL A 315 19.66 28.73 14.06
CA VAL A 315 18.55 28.35 14.94
C VAL A 315 18.98 27.23 15.87
N GLU A 316 18.77 27.44 17.17
CA GLU A 316 18.87 26.38 18.16
C GLU A 316 17.48 25.84 18.51
N LEU A 317 17.20 24.62 18.04
CA LEU A 317 15.97 23.92 18.37
C LEU A 317 16.25 22.90 19.48
N PRO A 318 15.42 22.79 20.53
CA PRO A 318 15.42 21.63 21.40
C PRO A 318 14.98 20.36 20.64
N PHE A 319 15.40 19.16 21.07
CA PHE A 319 14.95 17.89 20.48
C PHE A 319 13.42 17.85 20.33
N MET A 320 12.89 17.44 19.18
CA MET A 320 11.46 17.55 18.82
C MET A 320 10.95 19.00 18.79
N GLY A 321 11.77 19.93 18.32
CA GLY A 321 11.43 21.34 18.10
C GLY A 321 11.12 21.62 16.63
N VAL A 322 10.39 22.70 16.36
CA VAL A 322 10.15 23.22 15.01
C VAL A 322 10.21 24.74 15.02
N ALA A 323 10.79 25.34 13.99
CA ALA A 323 10.77 26.79 13.77
C ALA A 323 10.65 27.14 12.27
N PRO A 324 10.05 28.30 11.94
CA PRO A 324 10.23 28.89 10.62
C PRO A 324 11.69 29.29 10.44
N VAL A 325 12.19 29.17 9.21
CA VAL A 325 13.56 29.55 8.85
C VAL A 325 13.60 30.18 7.46
N ARG A 326 14.68 30.89 7.14
CA ARG A 326 14.89 31.50 5.82
C ARG A 326 16.18 31.00 5.17
N ILE A 327 16.10 30.70 3.88
CA ILE A 327 17.21 30.15 3.08
C ILE A 327 17.24 30.88 1.74
N GLY A 328 18.24 31.75 1.52
CA GLY A 328 18.40 32.45 0.25
C GLY A 328 17.15 33.23 -0.19
N GLY A 329 16.45 33.87 0.75
CA GLY A 329 15.21 34.59 0.51
C GLY A 329 13.93 33.76 0.62
N VAL A 330 14.03 32.43 0.72
CA VAL A 330 12.89 31.49 0.72
C VAL A 330 12.49 31.12 2.15
N GLU A 331 11.20 31.25 2.44
CA GLU A 331 10.59 30.76 3.69
C GLU A 331 10.56 29.23 3.72
N GLY A 332 11.07 28.66 4.80
CA GLY A 332 11.13 27.22 5.06
C GLY A 332 10.74 26.88 6.49
N ARG A 333 10.81 25.58 6.80
CA ARG A 333 10.55 25.05 8.15
C ARG A 333 11.65 24.09 8.53
N LEU A 334 12.23 24.27 9.70
CA LEU A 334 13.23 23.38 10.26
C LEU A 334 12.62 22.59 11.40
N PHE A 335 12.74 21.27 11.34
CA PHE A 335 12.30 20.34 12.37
C PHE A 335 13.53 19.68 12.98
N ARG A 336 13.61 19.57 14.30
CA ARG A 336 14.65 18.78 14.97
C ARG A 336 14.11 17.39 15.28
N ILE A 337 14.04 16.57 14.25
CA ILE A 337 13.56 15.18 14.25
C ILE A 337 14.54 14.30 13.47
N SER A 338 14.57 13.01 13.80
CA SER A 338 15.53 12.07 13.21
C SER A 338 14.97 10.66 13.22
N PHE A 339 15.12 9.98 12.08
CA PHE A 339 14.81 8.56 11.90
C PHE A 339 16.07 7.68 11.83
N SER A 340 17.27 8.28 11.93
CA SER A 340 18.54 7.54 11.94
C SER A 340 19.06 7.24 13.34
N GLY A 341 18.52 7.92 14.36
CA GLY A 341 19.02 7.87 15.74
C GLY A 341 20.22 8.75 16.04
N GLU A 342 20.77 9.45 15.04
CA GLU A 342 21.73 10.54 15.26
C GLU A 342 20.99 11.85 15.57
N GLU A 343 21.73 12.88 15.99
CA GLU A 343 21.24 14.26 15.88
C GLU A 343 20.77 14.48 14.43
N GLY A 344 19.54 14.97 14.27
CA GLY A 344 18.97 15.14 12.96
C GLY A 344 18.01 16.31 12.89
N TYR A 345 17.95 16.85 11.68
CA TYR A 345 17.08 17.92 11.29
C TYR A 345 16.39 17.56 9.99
N GLU A 346 15.14 17.98 9.83
CA GLU A 346 14.47 17.96 8.54
C GLU A 346 14.21 19.40 8.11
N ILE A 347 14.67 19.76 6.91
CA ILE A 347 14.46 21.08 6.34
C ILE A 347 13.45 21.00 5.20
N ALA A 348 12.37 21.77 5.30
CA ALA A 348 11.32 21.83 4.31
C ALA A 348 11.25 23.20 3.61
N VAL A 349 11.13 23.18 2.28
CA VAL A 349 10.94 24.37 1.43
C VAL A 349 9.83 24.11 0.40
N PRO A 350 9.21 25.15 -0.18
CA PRO A 350 8.27 24.95 -1.29
C PRO A 350 8.91 24.12 -2.42
N THR A 351 8.17 23.15 -2.96
CA THR A 351 8.67 22.13 -3.90
C THR A 351 9.47 22.71 -5.07
N ARG A 352 9.12 23.89 -5.57
CA ARG A 352 9.84 24.57 -6.66
C ARG A 352 11.32 24.89 -6.37
N TYR A 353 11.75 24.84 -5.10
CA TYR A 353 13.13 25.07 -4.66
C TYR A 353 13.84 23.78 -4.21
N GLY A 354 13.15 22.63 -4.25
CA GLY A 354 13.65 21.37 -3.68
C GLY A 354 14.96 20.89 -4.30
N GLU A 355 15.07 20.89 -5.63
CA GLU A 355 16.30 20.45 -6.31
C GLU A 355 17.50 21.33 -5.95
N ALA A 356 17.31 22.65 -5.94
CA ALA A 356 18.36 23.61 -5.61
C ALA A 356 18.85 23.42 -4.17
N LEU A 357 17.93 23.24 -3.22
CA LEU A 357 18.27 22.94 -1.83
C LEU A 357 19.01 21.61 -1.70
N PHE A 358 18.57 20.55 -2.38
CA PHE A 358 19.26 19.25 -2.34
C PHE A 358 20.70 19.36 -2.83
N ARG A 359 20.93 20.02 -3.98
CA ARG A 359 22.27 20.19 -4.55
C ARG A 359 23.18 20.96 -3.59
N ASP A 360 22.71 22.05 -2.99
CA ASP A 360 23.49 22.85 -2.04
C ASP A 360 23.78 22.08 -0.73
N LEU A 361 22.76 21.43 -0.16
CA LEU A 361 22.92 20.57 1.02
C LEU A 361 23.99 19.50 0.82
N VAL A 362 23.90 18.78 -0.30
CA VAL A 362 24.85 17.70 -0.62
C VAL A 362 26.26 18.24 -0.82
N ALA A 363 26.43 19.32 -1.59
CA ALA A 363 27.74 19.91 -1.82
C ALA A 363 28.40 20.37 -0.51
N ARG A 364 27.64 21.01 0.38
CA ARG A 364 28.13 21.41 1.71
C ARG A 364 28.39 20.21 2.61
N ALA A 365 27.55 19.19 2.59
CA ALA A 365 27.78 17.95 3.33
C ALA A 365 29.10 17.29 2.93
N GLU A 366 29.43 17.25 1.64
CA GLU A 366 30.69 16.72 1.11
C GLU A 366 31.91 17.47 1.67
N THR A 367 31.83 18.80 1.83
CA THR A 367 32.92 19.59 2.48
C THR A 367 33.13 19.23 3.95
N LEU A 368 32.13 18.64 4.61
CA LEU A 368 32.18 18.21 6.01
C LEU A 368 32.58 16.74 6.17
N GLY A 369 32.93 16.05 5.07
CA GLY A 369 33.19 14.62 5.04
C GLY A 369 31.92 13.76 4.97
N GLY A 370 30.79 14.39 4.67
CA GLY A 370 29.47 13.78 4.51
C GLY A 370 29.07 13.58 3.04
N GLY A 371 27.75 13.50 2.80
CA GLY A 371 27.20 13.35 1.45
C GLY A 371 25.73 12.90 1.43
N PRO A 372 25.20 12.51 0.27
CA PRO A 372 23.85 11.97 0.17
C PRO A 372 23.81 10.51 0.63
N TYR A 373 22.69 10.07 1.19
CA TYR A 373 22.44 8.65 1.48
C TYR A 373 21.03 8.23 1.06
N GLY A 374 20.90 6.98 0.64
CA GLY A 374 19.67 6.44 0.08
C GLY A 374 18.83 5.65 1.08
N MET A 375 17.78 5.01 0.55
CA MET A 375 16.85 4.21 1.33
C MET A 375 17.49 2.97 1.98
N GLU A 376 18.51 2.35 1.39
CA GLU A 376 19.18 1.20 2.00
C GLU A 376 19.89 1.59 3.30
N ALA A 377 20.68 2.66 3.25
CA ALA A 377 21.36 3.18 4.44
C ALA A 377 20.35 3.68 5.48
N LEU A 378 19.29 4.39 5.07
CA LEU A 378 18.21 4.78 5.99
C LEU A 378 17.56 3.56 6.66
N ASN A 379 17.36 2.46 5.92
CA ASN A 379 16.78 1.24 6.43
C ASN A 379 17.70 0.56 7.47
N VAL A 380 19.01 0.56 7.26
CA VAL A 380 19.97 0.06 8.28
C VAL A 380 19.93 0.95 9.53
N LEU A 381 20.03 2.27 9.36
CA LEU A 381 20.07 3.23 10.47
C LEU A 381 18.84 3.13 11.37
N ARG A 382 17.64 2.94 10.78
CA ARG A 382 16.40 2.79 11.54
C ARG A 382 16.25 1.42 12.19
N ILE A 383 16.77 0.34 11.56
CA ILE A 383 16.80 -1.00 12.16
C ILE A 383 17.69 -0.99 13.40
N GLU A 384 18.85 -0.34 13.35
CA GLU A 384 19.73 -0.17 14.51
C GLU A 384 19.02 0.52 15.69
N LYS A 385 18.00 1.33 15.42
CA LYS A 385 17.19 2.02 16.43
C LYS A 385 15.87 1.33 16.79
N GLY A 386 15.55 0.20 16.16
CA GLY A 386 14.26 -0.47 16.36
C GLY A 386 13.06 0.35 15.89
N PHE A 387 13.28 1.34 15.02
CA PHE A 387 12.19 2.15 14.49
C PHE A 387 11.39 1.36 13.45
N ILE A 388 10.07 1.51 13.54
CA ILE A 388 9.11 0.78 12.73
C ILE A 388 8.84 1.47 11.41
N THR A 389 8.47 0.68 10.41
CA THR A 389 7.97 1.14 9.12
C THR A 389 6.74 0.32 8.73
N HIS A 390 6.23 0.49 7.51
CA HIS A 390 5.19 -0.38 6.96
C HIS A 390 5.55 -1.87 6.93
N ALA A 391 6.85 -2.21 7.00
CA ALA A 391 7.28 -3.59 7.18
C ALA A 391 6.81 -4.17 8.54
N GLU A 392 6.74 -3.35 9.60
CA GLU A 392 6.30 -3.75 10.93
C GLU A 392 4.80 -3.48 11.14
N ILE A 393 4.24 -2.42 10.56
CA ILE A 393 2.82 -2.04 10.68
C ILE A 393 2.00 -2.48 9.46
N HIS A 394 2.10 -3.75 9.07
CA HIS A 394 1.48 -4.37 7.89
C HIS A 394 -0.03 -4.68 8.03
N GLY A 395 -0.71 -3.98 8.95
CA GLY A 395 -2.15 -4.06 9.11
C GLY A 395 -2.68 -5.19 10.00
N ARG A 396 -1.82 -6.07 10.55
CA ARG A 396 -2.23 -7.16 11.47
C ARG A 396 -1.75 -6.98 12.91
N VAL A 397 -1.02 -5.89 13.18
CA VAL A 397 -0.34 -5.65 14.47
C VAL A 397 -1.08 -4.63 15.31
N THR A 398 -1.03 -4.81 16.62
CA THR A 398 -1.58 -3.87 17.61
C THR A 398 -0.47 -2.95 18.14
N ALA A 399 -0.84 -1.90 18.87
CA ALA A 399 0.12 -1.07 19.60
C ALA A 399 0.94 -1.90 20.62
N HIS A 400 0.34 -2.95 21.20
CA HIS A 400 1.01 -3.86 22.12
C HIS A 400 2.06 -4.72 21.41
N ASP A 401 1.77 -5.19 20.21
CA ASP A 401 2.68 -6.06 19.45
C ASP A 401 3.97 -5.31 19.15
N ILE A 402 3.89 -4.03 18.76
CA ILE A 402 5.05 -3.17 18.50
C ILE A 402 5.67 -2.53 19.76
N GLY A 403 5.20 -2.88 20.96
CA GLY A 403 5.73 -2.36 22.23
C GLY A 403 5.42 -0.87 22.49
N MET A 404 4.40 -0.32 21.84
CA MET A 404 3.97 1.07 21.96
C MET A 404 2.60 1.19 22.66
N GLU A 405 2.16 0.19 23.43
CA GLU A 405 0.86 0.21 24.12
C GLU A 405 0.73 1.39 25.09
N LYS A 406 1.85 1.84 25.69
CA LYS A 406 1.87 3.02 26.58
C LYS A 406 1.55 4.33 25.85
N MET A 407 1.64 4.37 24.52
CA MET A 407 1.24 5.52 23.70
C MET A 407 -0.28 5.64 23.60
N VAL A 408 -1.01 4.54 23.80
CA VAL A 408 -2.48 4.53 23.84
C VAL A 408 -2.93 5.16 25.16
N SER A 409 -3.33 6.43 25.09
CA SER A 409 -3.65 7.20 26.29
C SER A 409 -4.80 6.58 27.06
N ALA A 410 -4.59 6.31 28.35
CA ALA A 410 -5.66 5.89 29.26
C ALA A 410 -6.69 7.01 29.53
N LYS A 411 -6.29 8.28 29.36
CA LYS A 411 -7.04 9.47 29.82
C LYS A 411 -8.05 10.03 28.83
N LYS A 412 -8.00 9.59 27.57
CA LYS A 412 -8.91 10.04 26.50
C LYS A 412 -9.39 8.86 25.65
N ASP A 413 -10.45 9.06 24.90
CA ASP A 413 -10.83 8.15 23.84
C ASP A 413 -10.14 8.52 22.51
N CYS A 414 -10.06 7.57 21.58
CA CYS A 414 -9.62 7.79 20.21
C CYS A 414 -10.10 6.64 19.33
N ILE A 415 -10.05 6.83 18.01
CA ILE A 415 -10.37 5.78 17.05
C ILE A 415 -9.59 4.50 17.37
N GLY A 416 -10.30 3.36 17.36
CA GLY A 416 -9.73 2.04 17.58
C GLY A 416 -9.46 1.65 19.04
N LYS A 417 -9.45 2.59 19.99
CA LYS A 417 -9.07 2.29 21.39
C LYS A 417 -9.95 1.21 22.01
N GLY A 418 -11.27 1.34 21.88
CA GLY A 418 -12.22 0.36 22.41
C GLY A 418 -12.02 -1.04 21.80
N ALA A 419 -11.73 -1.11 20.51
CA ALA A 419 -11.50 -2.39 19.84
C ALA A 419 -10.14 -2.99 20.19
N ALA A 420 -9.12 -2.18 20.47
CA ALA A 420 -7.77 -2.62 20.81
C ALA A 420 -7.67 -3.37 22.16
N THR A 421 -8.68 -3.25 23.04
CA THR A 421 -8.73 -3.94 24.34
C THR A 421 -9.34 -5.33 24.28
N ARG A 422 -9.85 -5.76 23.11
CA ARG A 422 -10.50 -7.07 22.95
C ARG A 422 -9.56 -8.22 23.30
N PRO A 423 -10.10 -9.33 23.86
CA PRO A 423 -9.33 -10.55 24.08
C PRO A 423 -8.61 -10.99 22.81
N GLY A 424 -7.34 -11.37 22.94
CA GLY A 424 -6.49 -11.80 21.83
C GLY A 424 -5.78 -10.67 21.09
N LEU A 425 -6.02 -9.39 21.40
CA LEU A 425 -5.26 -8.25 20.84
C LEU A 425 -4.13 -7.73 21.76
N TRP A 426 -3.91 -8.39 22.88
CA TRP A 426 -2.79 -8.13 23.78
C TRP A 426 -2.45 -9.39 24.58
N GLY A 427 -1.31 -9.40 25.26
CA GLY A 427 -0.87 -10.50 26.14
C GLY A 427 0.22 -11.40 25.54
N PRO A 428 0.65 -12.43 26.30
CA PRO A 428 1.81 -13.27 25.97
C PRO A 428 1.59 -14.17 24.76
N GLU A 429 0.34 -14.48 24.42
CA GLU A 429 0.02 -15.30 23.24
C GLU A 429 0.29 -14.58 21.91
N ARG A 430 0.49 -13.27 21.95
CA ARG A 430 0.77 -12.47 20.75
C ARG A 430 2.24 -12.50 20.37
N GLU A 431 2.47 -12.37 19.07
CA GLU A 431 3.79 -12.12 18.54
C GLU A 431 4.16 -10.65 18.81
N GLN A 432 5.32 -10.45 19.41
CA GLN A 432 5.79 -9.15 19.89
C GLN A 432 7.06 -8.77 19.13
N LEU A 433 7.18 -7.48 18.78
CA LEU A 433 8.33 -6.92 18.10
C LEU A 433 9.59 -7.11 18.94
N VAL A 434 10.58 -7.77 18.37
CA VAL A 434 11.90 -8.02 18.94
C VAL A 434 12.99 -7.67 17.94
N GLY A 435 14.20 -7.47 18.46
CA GLY A 435 15.41 -7.48 17.65
C GLY A 435 15.91 -8.90 17.44
N LEU A 436 16.53 -9.16 16.30
CA LEU A 436 17.29 -10.38 16.01
C LEU A 436 18.71 -10.00 15.64
N LYS A 437 19.70 -10.74 16.16
CA LYS A 437 21.11 -10.54 15.84
C LYS A 437 21.75 -11.86 15.44
N ALA A 438 22.45 -11.87 14.31
CA ALA A 438 23.16 -13.04 13.80
C ALA A 438 24.53 -12.66 13.23
N ALA A 439 25.47 -13.61 13.28
CA ALA A 439 26.75 -13.47 12.59
C ALA A 439 26.62 -13.75 11.08
N GLU A 440 25.72 -14.67 10.73
CA GLU A 440 25.43 -15.09 9.37
C GLU A 440 24.26 -14.29 8.77
N ALA A 441 24.14 -14.31 7.44
CA ALA A 441 23.09 -13.58 6.75
C ALA A 441 21.69 -14.11 7.11
N ILE A 442 20.78 -13.19 7.38
CA ILE A 442 19.36 -13.46 7.63
C ILE A 442 18.51 -12.81 6.54
N SER A 443 17.20 -13.11 6.50
CA SER A 443 16.29 -12.59 5.47
C SER A 443 14.96 -12.13 6.05
N ALA A 444 14.42 -11.05 5.46
CA ALA A 444 13.04 -10.64 5.72
C ALA A 444 12.07 -11.66 5.09
N GLY A 445 10.98 -11.95 5.80
CA GLY A 445 10.04 -13.01 5.47
C GLY A 445 10.44 -14.40 5.99
N ALA A 446 11.60 -14.54 6.63
CA ALA A 446 11.99 -15.78 7.30
C ALA A 446 11.10 -16.04 8.53
N HIS A 447 10.95 -17.31 8.88
CA HIS A 447 10.18 -17.77 10.04
C HIS A 447 11.07 -18.20 11.18
N LEU A 448 10.56 -18.09 12.41
CA LEU A 448 11.29 -18.31 13.65
C LEU A 448 10.83 -19.59 14.33
N PHE A 449 11.76 -20.42 14.77
CA PHE A 449 11.52 -21.71 15.39
C PHE A 449 12.37 -21.88 16.64
N VAL A 450 11.93 -22.78 17.52
CA VAL A 450 12.79 -23.27 18.61
C VAL A 450 13.94 -24.10 18.00
N PRO A 451 15.20 -23.91 18.42
CA PRO A 451 16.30 -24.72 17.92
C PRO A 451 16.05 -26.24 18.08
N GLY A 452 16.27 -26.99 17.01
CA GLY A 452 16.00 -28.44 16.97
C GLY A 452 14.55 -28.83 16.70
N ALA A 453 13.60 -27.90 16.69
CA ALA A 453 12.23 -28.18 16.27
C ALA A 453 12.17 -28.49 14.76
N GLU A 454 11.21 -29.33 14.39
CA GLU A 454 10.83 -29.50 12.99
C GLU A 454 10.25 -28.20 12.43
N VAL A 455 10.51 -27.93 11.15
CA VAL A 455 10.09 -26.71 10.47
C VAL A 455 8.75 -26.96 9.80
N HIS A 456 7.65 -26.65 10.49
CA HIS A 456 6.29 -26.72 9.97
C HIS A 456 5.40 -25.68 10.65
N ARG A 457 4.16 -25.52 10.15
CA ARG A 457 3.26 -24.43 10.56
C ARG A 457 2.96 -24.42 12.07
N GLU A 458 2.81 -25.59 12.68
CA GLU A 458 2.41 -25.75 14.08
C GLU A 458 3.52 -25.38 15.08
N THR A 459 4.79 -25.43 14.66
CA THR A 459 5.97 -25.08 15.47
C THR A 459 6.49 -23.67 15.23
N ASP A 460 5.95 -22.98 14.23
CA ASP A 460 6.28 -21.59 13.91
C ASP A 460 5.99 -20.66 15.09
N GLN A 461 6.97 -19.84 15.44
CA GLN A 461 6.93 -18.90 16.56
C GLN A 461 6.79 -17.44 16.12
N GLY A 462 6.84 -17.17 14.81
CA GLY A 462 6.75 -15.83 14.28
C GLY A 462 7.68 -15.61 13.09
N TYR A 463 7.91 -14.34 12.72
CA TYR A 463 8.51 -14.00 11.44
C TYR A 463 9.36 -12.73 11.49
N VAL A 464 10.27 -12.61 10.53
CA VAL A 464 11.15 -11.45 10.36
C VAL A 464 10.56 -10.47 9.36
N THR A 465 10.50 -9.19 9.72
CA THR A 465 9.93 -8.14 8.87
C THR A 465 11.00 -7.33 8.16
N SER A 466 12.11 -7.05 8.84
CA SER A 466 13.16 -6.17 8.35
C SER A 466 14.52 -6.74 8.66
N VAL A 467 15.47 -6.56 7.75
CA VAL A 467 16.84 -7.06 7.87
C VAL A 467 17.82 -6.05 7.29
N GLY A 468 18.99 -5.95 7.90
CA GLY A 468 20.14 -5.26 7.32
C GLY A 468 21.44 -5.71 7.99
N TRP A 469 22.53 -5.70 7.23
CA TRP A 469 23.86 -5.73 7.84
C TRP A 469 24.13 -4.37 8.48
N SER A 470 24.51 -4.35 9.75
CA SER A 470 24.91 -3.13 10.44
C SER A 470 26.44 -3.03 10.47
N PRO A 471 27.06 -2.09 9.74
CA PRO A 471 28.49 -1.82 9.89
C PRO A 471 28.80 -1.16 11.26
N THR A 472 27.82 -0.54 11.90
CA THR A 472 27.97 0.06 13.24
C THR A 472 28.16 -1.00 14.32
N VAL A 473 27.37 -2.08 14.26
CA VAL A 473 27.38 -3.17 15.25
C VAL A 473 28.28 -4.33 14.81
N GLY A 474 28.52 -4.48 13.50
CA GLY A 474 29.31 -5.57 12.94
C GLY A 474 28.55 -6.91 12.89
N ALA A 475 27.23 -6.86 12.69
CA ALA A 475 26.37 -8.04 12.67
C ALA A 475 25.17 -7.87 11.73
N TRP A 476 24.54 -8.98 11.34
CA TRP A 476 23.22 -8.96 10.73
C TRP A 476 22.18 -8.68 11.79
N LEU A 477 21.39 -7.64 11.57
CA LEU A 477 20.30 -7.24 12.44
C LEU A 477 18.97 -7.48 11.73
N GLY A 478 17.97 -7.87 12.52
CA GLY A 478 16.60 -7.98 12.08
C GLY A 478 15.62 -7.38 13.08
N LEU A 479 14.48 -6.95 12.57
CA LEU A 479 13.27 -6.76 13.35
C LEU A 479 12.28 -7.85 12.95
N GLY A 480 11.54 -8.36 13.92
CA GLY A 480 10.56 -9.41 13.69
C GLY A 480 9.58 -9.53 14.84
N PHE A 481 8.54 -10.30 14.62
CA PHE A 481 7.53 -10.61 15.62
C PHE A 481 7.76 -12.03 16.11
N LEU A 482 7.94 -12.20 17.40
CA LEU A 482 8.14 -13.49 18.06
C LEU A 482 7.08 -13.69 19.13
N LYS A 483 6.43 -14.85 19.17
CA LYS A 483 5.47 -15.21 20.21
C LYS A 483 6.11 -15.05 21.60
N ASP A 484 5.48 -14.22 22.43
CA ASP A 484 5.97 -13.78 23.73
C ASP A 484 7.39 -13.19 23.72
N GLY A 485 7.77 -12.55 22.60
CA GLY A 485 9.16 -12.24 22.29
C GLY A 485 9.90 -11.39 23.32
N ARG A 486 9.23 -10.46 24.00
CA ARG A 486 9.89 -9.60 25.00
C ARG A 486 10.33 -10.37 26.25
N ALA A 487 9.63 -11.44 26.61
CA ALA A 487 10.03 -12.34 27.70
C ALA A 487 11.21 -13.25 27.33
N ARG A 488 11.56 -13.30 26.03
CA ARG A 488 12.55 -14.22 25.44
C ARG A 488 13.83 -13.51 25.01
N ILE A 489 14.03 -12.26 25.40
CA ILE A 489 15.28 -11.53 25.13
C ILE A 489 16.46 -12.29 25.76
N GLY A 490 17.50 -12.53 24.98
CA GLY A 490 18.68 -13.34 25.32
C GLY A 490 18.59 -14.81 24.87
N GLU A 491 17.41 -15.28 24.45
CA GLU A 491 17.24 -16.63 23.90
C GLU A 491 17.86 -16.76 22.50
N ARG A 492 18.24 -17.98 22.11
CA ARG A 492 18.57 -18.32 20.72
C ARG A 492 17.36 -18.93 20.02
N VAL A 493 17.02 -18.39 18.86
CA VAL A 493 15.97 -18.91 17.96
C VAL A 493 16.59 -19.34 16.63
N ARG A 494 15.97 -20.32 15.97
CA ARG A 494 16.34 -20.76 14.62
C ARG A 494 15.53 -19.96 13.61
N LEU A 495 16.19 -19.30 12.68
CA LEU A 495 15.59 -18.56 11.58
C LEU A 495 15.70 -19.40 10.32
N VAL A 496 14.58 -19.62 9.63
CA VAL A 496 14.53 -20.45 8.42
C VAL A 496 13.83 -19.71 7.28
N ASP A 497 14.48 -19.68 6.12
CA ASP A 497 13.94 -19.25 4.84
C ASP A 497 14.28 -20.30 3.77
N HIS A 498 13.31 -21.16 3.47
CA HIS A 498 13.47 -22.24 2.51
C HIS A 498 13.70 -21.76 1.08
N LEU A 499 13.15 -20.60 0.70
CA LEU A 499 13.28 -20.09 -0.67
C LEU A 499 14.71 -19.59 -0.93
N ARG A 500 15.38 -19.10 0.10
CA ARG A 500 16.77 -18.61 0.03
C ARG A 500 17.80 -19.59 0.59
N GLY A 501 17.36 -20.73 1.12
CA GLY A 501 18.23 -21.74 1.72
C GLY A 501 18.94 -21.26 2.99
N ILE A 502 18.32 -20.36 3.76
CA ILE A 502 18.89 -19.81 5.00
C ILE A 502 18.33 -20.60 6.17
N ASP A 503 19.24 -21.06 7.04
CA ASP A 503 18.92 -21.77 8.27
C ASP A 503 20.00 -21.46 9.31
N VAL A 504 19.74 -20.47 10.16
CA VAL A 504 20.76 -19.88 11.05
C VAL A 504 20.21 -19.65 12.45
N LEU A 505 21.10 -19.62 13.43
CA LEU A 505 20.73 -19.24 14.80
C LEU A 505 20.84 -17.72 14.97
N CYS A 506 19.79 -17.12 15.53
CA CYS A 506 19.73 -15.72 15.90
C CYS A 506 19.61 -15.57 17.42
N GLU A 507 20.24 -14.56 17.98
CA GLU A 507 19.98 -14.09 19.34
C GLU A 507 18.76 -13.16 19.31
N VAL A 508 17.79 -13.39 20.18
CA VAL A 508 16.66 -12.48 20.43
C VAL A 508 17.16 -11.32 21.28
N CYS A 509 17.01 -10.11 20.80
CA CYS A 509 17.50 -8.89 21.44
C CYS A 509 16.36 -7.90 21.69
N ASN A 510 16.65 -6.87 22.49
CA ASN A 510 15.87 -5.64 22.44
C ASN A 510 15.93 -5.09 20.99
N PRO A 511 14.82 -4.58 20.42
CA PRO A 511 14.83 -4.03 19.06
C PRO A 511 15.75 -2.81 18.88
N VAL A 512 16.17 -2.14 19.95
CA VAL A 512 17.11 -1.00 19.91
C VAL A 512 18.54 -1.51 20.12
N PHE A 513 19.32 -1.58 19.04
CA PHE A 513 20.71 -2.10 19.04
C PHE A 513 21.78 -1.02 19.25
N HIS A 514 21.50 0.21 18.82
CA HIS A 514 22.43 1.32 18.88
C HIS A 514 21.89 2.45 19.75
N ASP A 515 22.73 2.97 20.65
CA ASP A 515 22.40 4.11 21.53
C ASP A 515 21.03 3.93 22.23
N PRO A 516 20.83 2.87 23.04
CA PRO A 516 19.53 2.58 23.64
C PRO A 516 19.00 3.71 24.53
N GLU A 517 19.90 4.46 25.17
CA GLU A 517 19.57 5.63 25.97
C GLU A 517 19.17 6.84 25.11
N GLY A 518 19.53 6.85 23.82
CA GLY A 518 19.18 7.88 22.85
C GLY A 518 19.89 9.21 23.13
N GLU A 519 21.14 9.13 23.57
CA GLU A 519 21.96 10.31 23.89
C GLU A 519 22.26 11.10 22.62
N LYS A 520 22.66 10.44 21.53
CA LYS A 520 23.02 11.09 20.27
C LYS A 520 21.84 11.81 19.64
N LEU A 521 20.68 11.17 19.67
CA LEU A 521 19.42 11.74 19.18
C LEU A 521 19.04 13.04 19.91
N ARG A 522 19.40 13.16 21.20
CA ARG A 522 19.02 14.26 22.10
C ARG A 522 20.13 15.30 22.34
N ALA A 523 21.33 15.07 21.79
CA ALA A 523 22.57 15.83 22.05
C ALA A 523 22.54 17.33 21.76
#